data_AF-A0A914LY40-F1
#
_entry.id   AF-A0A914LY40-F1
#
_cell.length_a   1.000
_cell.length_b   1.000
_cell.length_c   1.000
_cell.angle_alpha   90.00
_cell.angle_beta   90.00
_cell.angle_gamma   90.00
#
_symmetry.space_group_name_H-M   'P 1'
#
loop_
_entity.id
_entity.type
_entity.pdbx_description
1 polymer ?
#
loop_
_entity_poly.entity_id
_entity_poly.type
_entity_poly.pdbx_seq_one_letter_code
_entity_poly.pdbx_strand_id
1 'polypeptide(L)'
;MSQFTNATVRERRQSGGTPVASSGRATAYGSNTDLSSSNSMWKTPNGTVGANGTSSGNAAGAGPSNVMSQSNAMTGANSAFSNGNVNAVGANSKASGMSASNVNGNTLSQSGTDSGSASGKGNSQVIADNMGFVNGNNSATARGRAGATGNILTNVDLSVGQTLNWGSVMFQLSAISSALGENNSQANIMLTGSSLYNPALSAHGLVSGVNDNGGGNVFSRVSANGTGNGNSSQLSGDMLGGISSKAGGSRLVGAETLASGKSNVNSFGNLVMNGSGPGEGGLWGNSSINSAGAVNGMVGVQGKSNGANKSVSVSDGIRGIKGNGASSGGLASGNIQGTGNQDGSASSFVGANAGYPQTGVGVGSAGESKATNGTPSMLSINDKGALLNGTGMGANGTNMVNGRVTGQSSSVNGNTFMGLTNMGNSGNSTILAKGGGAGPSSALTNANLQLVGPNGVPQTENIRGSVDATGDNTNVSSISQLVNTNGVQSLFNNQQSGVQSKGAAQSSASNSALLKRKKRSEEEILKIEGERKARSAEENNSLRELLEKNGNEQIVAYI
;
A
#
# COMPACT_ATOMS: atom_id res chain seq x y z
N MET A 1 6.72 23.51 -0.61
CA MET A 1 7.48 24.76 -0.46
C MET A 1 6.52 25.89 -0.12
N SER A 2 6.29 26.17 1.16
CA SER A 2 5.73 27.47 1.58
C SER A 2 6.87 28.26 2.20
N GLN A 3 7.07 29.48 1.73
CA GLN A 3 8.01 30.42 2.34
C GLN A 3 7.52 30.72 3.77
N PHE A 4 8.18 30.14 4.78
CA PHE A 4 8.13 30.71 6.12
C PHE A 4 9.01 31.95 6.11
N THR A 5 8.39 33.10 5.89
CA THR A 5 9.00 34.41 6.16
C THR A 5 9.51 34.41 7.60
N ASN A 6 10.78 34.81 7.78
CA ASN A 6 11.38 35.20 9.05
C ASN A 6 10.54 36.31 9.71
N ALA A 7 9.51 35.92 10.44
CA ALA A 7 8.76 36.85 11.27
C ALA A 7 9.59 37.09 12.53
N THR A 8 10.23 38.25 12.58
CA THR A 8 10.75 38.79 13.84
C THR A 8 9.56 38.90 14.79
N VAL A 9 9.54 38.11 15.86
CA VAL A 9 8.50 38.21 16.89
C VAL A 9 8.68 39.56 17.59
N ARG A 10 7.97 40.60 17.11
CA ARG A 10 7.87 41.87 17.83
C ARG A 10 7.00 41.66 19.07
N GLU A 11 7.48 42.13 20.21
CA GLU A 11 6.75 42.19 21.48
C GLU A 11 5.34 42.78 21.26
N ARG A 12 4.31 41.94 21.32
CA ARG A 12 2.93 42.43 21.50
C ARG A 12 2.80 42.84 22.95
N ARG A 13 2.52 44.14 23.19
CA ARG A 13 2.08 44.64 24.51
C ARG A 13 0.95 43.74 25.03
N GLN A 14 1.20 43.03 26.12
CA GLN A 14 0.18 42.20 26.76
C GLN A 14 -0.91 43.09 27.38
N SER A 15 -2.17 42.82 27.03
CA SER A 15 -3.33 43.48 27.64
C SER A 15 -3.55 42.91 29.05
N GLY A 16 -3.08 43.60 30.09
CA GLY A 16 -3.45 43.28 31.49
C GLY A 16 -2.33 43.28 32.55
N GLY A 17 -1.08 43.62 32.22
CA GLY A 17 0.03 43.68 33.18
C GLY A 17 1.00 44.84 32.94
N THR A 18 1.70 45.27 33.98
CA THR A 18 2.75 46.31 33.90
C THR A 18 4.09 45.63 33.60
N PRO A 19 4.81 45.96 32.52
CA PRO A 19 6.15 45.43 32.26
C PRO A 19 7.09 45.66 33.45
N VAL A 20 7.94 44.68 33.76
CA VAL A 20 8.98 44.81 34.81
C VAL A 20 10.29 45.24 34.14
N ALA A 21 11.13 46.00 34.86
CA ALA A 21 12.36 46.61 34.32
C ALA A 21 13.46 45.63 33.84
N SER A 22 13.34 44.33 34.11
CA SER A 22 14.31 43.30 33.73
C SER A 22 13.72 42.31 32.72
N SER A 23 13.92 42.54 31.42
CA SER A 23 13.83 41.51 30.39
C SER A 23 15.25 41.09 29.99
N GLY A 24 15.44 39.81 29.66
CA GLY A 24 16.74 39.28 29.27
C GLY A 24 16.69 38.77 27.83
N ARG A 25 17.63 39.19 26.99
CA ARG A 25 17.85 38.62 25.65
C ARG A 25 19.31 38.20 25.54
N ALA A 26 19.54 36.96 25.14
CA ALA A 26 20.87 36.47 24.82
C ALA A 26 20.89 35.99 23.36
N THR A 27 21.86 36.45 22.59
CA THR A 27 22.08 36.04 21.20
C THR A 27 23.53 35.62 21.01
N ALA A 28 23.77 34.53 20.29
CA ALA A 28 25.12 34.09 19.92
C ALA A 28 25.16 33.72 18.44
N TYR A 29 26.15 34.27 17.73
CA TYR A 29 26.37 34.02 16.31
C TYR A 29 27.75 33.41 16.10
N GLY A 30 27.81 32.33 15.33
CA GLY A 30 29.04 31.69 14.85
C GLY A 30 28.93 31.39 13.35
N SER A 31 30.02 30.94 12.73
CA SER A 31 30.10 30.76 11.27
C SER A 31 28.99 29.87 10.68
N ASN A 32 28.43 28.95 11.48
CA ASN A 32 27.28 28.13 11.10
C ASN A 32 26.29 27.91 12.27
N THR A 33 26.27 28.83 13.25
CA THR A 33 25.42 28.73 14.43
C THR A 33 24.74 30.05 14.74
N ASP A 34 23.45 30.02 15.04
CA ASP A 34 22.70 31.19 15.51
C ASP A 34 21.82 30.73 16.68
N LEU A 35 21.96 31.35 17.84
CA LEU A 35 21.17 31.05 19.04
C LEU A 35 20.54 32.35 19.53
N SER A 36 19.28 32.27 19.93
CA SER A 36 18.56 33.37 20.56
C SER A 36 17.69 32.84 21.70
N SER A 37 17.75 33.48 22.86
CA SER A 37 16.80 33.28 23.93
C SER A 37 16.29 34.62 24.43
N SER A 38 15.01 34.69 24.79
CA SER A 38 14.46 35.90 25.40
C SER A 38 13.42 35.58 26.45
N ASN A 39 13.42 36.39 27.50
CA ASN A 39 12.43 36.38 28.56
C ASN A 39 11.74 37.74 28.64
N SER A 40 10.42 37.74 28.65
CA SER A 40 9.61 38.92 28.99
C SER A 40 9.04 38.75 30.38
N MET A 41 9.05 39.80 31.20
CA MET A 41 8.53 39.79 32.56
C MET A 41 7.50 40.91 32.74
N TRP A 42 6.42 40.61 33.46
CA TRP A 42 5.36 41.57 33.80
C TRP A 42 4.85 41.32 35.20
N LYS A 43 4.16 42.31 35.75
CA LYS A 43 3.49 42.25 37.05
C LYS A 43 1.98 42.32 36.84
N THR A 44 1.25 41.40 37.45
CA THR A 44 -0.22 41.41 37.47
C THR A 44 -0.75 42.48 38.45
N PRO A 45 -2.04 42.88 38.36
CA PRO A 45 -2.64 43.85 39.27
C PRO A 45 -2.58 43.46 40.76
N ASN A 46 -2.61 42.16 41.08
CA ASN A 46 -2.47 41.64 42.45
C ASN A 46 -1.01 41.49 42.91
N GLY A 47 -0.05 41.90 42.10
CA GLY A 47 1.37 41.96 42.46
C GLY A 47 2.21 40.73 42.11
N THR A 48 1.62 39.67 41.59
CA THR A 48 2.34 38.48 41.11
C THR A 48 3.19 38.81 39.88
N VAL A 49 4.43 38.32 39.84
CA VAL A 49 5.30 38.45 38.67
C VAL A 49 5.08 37.25 37.75
N GLY A 50 4.88 37.55 36.46
CA GLY A 50 4.84 36.58 35.38
C GLY A 50 6.09 36.68 34.51
N ALA A 51 6.49 35.55 33.92
CA ALA A 51 7.59 35.47 32.96
C ALA A 51 7.24 34.54 31.80
N ASN A 52 7.56 34.96 30.56
CA ASN A 52 7.43 34.16 29.33
C ASN A 52 8.80 33.99 28.72
N GLY A 53 9.11 32.77 28.30
CA GLY A 53 10.38 32.42 27.68
C GLY A 53 10.23 32.02 26.22
N THR A 54 11.25 32.33 25.44
CA THR A 54 11.46 31.82 24.09
C THR A 54 12.92 31.42 23.91
N SER A 55 13.17 30.37 23.14
CA SER A 55 14.50 29.91 22.75
C SER A 55 14.43 29.41 21.32
N SER A 56 15.40 29.80 20.50
CA SER A 56 15.57 29.33 19.14
C SER A 56 17.04 29.11 18.85
N GLY A 57 17.34 28.18 17.96
CA GLY A 57 18.69 27.91 17.52
C GLY A 57 18.76 27.30 16.13
N ASN A 58 19.86 27.57 15.43
CA ASN A 58 20.24 26.97 14.17
C ASN A 58 21.70 26.50 14.27
N ALA A 59 21.99 25.30 13.79
CA ALA A 59 23.34 24.77 13.64
C ALA A 59 23.45 24.09 12.26
N ALA A 60 24.55 24.32 11.55
CA ALA A 60 24.83 23.67 10.27
C ALA A 60 26.32 23.35 10.14
N GLY A 61 26.67 22.44 9.24
CA GLY A 61 28.07 22.22 8.89
C GLY A 61 28.37 20.85 8.31
N ALA A 62 29.66 20.59 8.15
CA ALA A 62 30.17 19.26 7.84
C ALA A 62 30.15 18.38 9.10
N GLY A 63 29.64 17.15 9.00
CA GLY A 63 29.46 16.28 10.16
C GLY A 63 28.18 16.59 10.95
N PRO A 64 28.08 16.23 12.24
CA PRO A 64 26.85 16.37 13.03
C PRO A 64 26.50 17.83 13.40
N SER A 65 25.19 18.14 13.42
CA SER A 65 24.62 19.40 13.93
C SER A 65 23.55 19.10 14.97
N ASN A 66 23.54 19.83 16.08
CA ASN A 66 22.57 19.66 17.15
C ASN A 66 22.07 21.01 17.67
N VAL A 67 20.75 21.11 17.90
CA VAL A 67 20.13 22.26 18.57
C VAL A 67 19.20 21.76 19.65
N MET A 68 19.32 22.34 20.84
CA MET A 68 18.36 22.17 21.93
C MET A 68 17.69 23.52 22.17
N SER A 69 16.35 23.55 22.19
CA SER A 69 15.54 24.73 22.47
C SER A 69 14.67 24.47 23.70
N GLN A 70 14.75 25.35 24.69
CA GLN A 70 13.96 25.22 25.91
C GLN A 70 13.33 26.54 26.28
N SER A 71 12.05 26.52 26.64
CA SER A 71 11.35 27.71 27.09
C SER A 71 10.43 27.38 28.26
N ASN A 72 10.41 28.28 29.24
CA ASN A 72 9.57 28.18 30.43
C ASN A 72 8.74 29.46 30.56
N ALA A 73 7.52 29.32 31.03
CA ALA A 73 6.68 30.44 31.41
C ALA A 73 5.93 30.15 32.69
N MET A 74 5.74 31.17 33.51
CA MET A 74 5.09 31.03 34.82
C MET A 74 4.38 32.31 35.24
N THR A 75 3.26 32.19 35.95
CA THR A 75 2.61 33.30 36.69
C THR A 75 1.79 32.69 37.83
N GLY A 76 2.21 32.89 39.07
CA GLY A 76 1.57 32.24 40.22
C GLY A 76 1.66 30.71 40.14
N ALA A 77 0.54 30.00 40.25
CA ALA A 77 0.48 28.54 40.12
C ALA A 77 0.47 28.04 38.67
N ASN A 78 0.28 28.92 37.69
CA ASN A 78 0.19 28.54 36.28
C ASN A 78 1.59 28.44 35.67
N SER A 79 1.87 27.36 34.94
CA SER A 79 3.15 27.13 34.26
C SER A 79 2.97 26.54 32.85
N ALA A 80 3.88 26.88 31.95
CA ALA A 80 4.03 26.26 30.64
C ALA A 80 5.51 25.98 30.37
N PHE A 81 5.79 24.84 29.74
CA PHE A 81 7.15 24.36 29.48
C PHE A 81 7.22 23.75 28.08
N SER A 82 8.29 24.05 27.36
CA SER A 82 8.61 23.44 26.06
C SER A 82 10.06 23.00 26.05
N ASN A 83 10.31 21.80 25.54
CA ASN A 83 11.65 21.27 25.32
C ASN A 83 11.70 20.60 23.95
N GLY A 84 12.53 21.16 23.09
CA GLY A 84 12.84 20.69 21.76
C GLY A 84 14.30 20.29 21.62
N ASN A 85 14.56 19.21 20.90
CA ASN A 85 15.90 18.76 20.57
C ASN A 85 15.92 18.24 19.14
N VAL A 86 16.91 18.64 18.35
CA VAL A 86 17.16 18.09 17.02
C VAL A 86 18.63 17.80 16.81
N ASN A 87 18.90 16.58 16.38
CA ASN A 87 20.22 16.08 16.01
C ASN A 87 20.20 15.60 14.56
N ALA A 88 21.09 16.13 13.73
CA ALA A 88 21.27 15.75 12.34
C ALA A 88 22.71 15.26 12.11
N VAL A 89 22.85 14.09 11.48
CA VAL A 89 24.14 13.43 11.21
C VAL A 89 24.22 13.12 9.73
N GLY A 90 25.26 13.60 9.05
CA GLY A 90 25.51 13.35 7.64
C GLY A 90 26.80 14.05 7.20
N ALA A 91 27.15 13.95 5.91
CA ALA A 91 28.31 14.70 5.40
C ALA A 91 28.06 16.21 5.50
N ASN A 92 26.83 16.64 5.19
CA ASN A 92 26.30 17.97 5.48
C ASN A 92 25.07 17.80 6.36
N SER A 93 25.00 18.53 7.47
CA SER A 93 23.84 18.51 8.35
C SER A 93 23.38 19.92 8.72
N LYS A 94 22.10 20.02 9.07
CA LYS A 94 21.45 21.21 9.61
C LYS A 94 20.47 20.80 10.70
N ALA A 95 20.42 21.57 11.77
CA ALA A 95 19.50 21.42 12.87
C ALA A 95 18.95 22.81 13.23
N SER A 96 17.65 22.90 13.43
CA SER A 96 16.92 24.13 13.76
C SER A 96 15.84 23.81 14.79
N GLY A 97 15.83 24.50 15.91
CA GLY A 97 14.86 24.32 16.97
C GLY A 97 14.29 25.64 17.45
N MET A 98 13.01 25.66 17.79
CA MET A 98 12.34 26.79 18.42
C MET A 98 11.37 26.29 19.49
N SER A 99 11.38 26.94 20.64
CA SER A 99 10.48 26.70 21.76
C SER A 99 10.00 28.04 22.30
N ALA A 100 8.68 28.15 22.51
CA ALA A 100 8.06 29.30 23.13
C ALA A 100 7.03 28.84 24.17
N SER A 101 6.99 29.52 25.31
CA SER A 101 6.02 29.27 26.36
C SER A 101 5.47 30.60 26.82
N ASN A 102 4.14 30.68 26.94
CA ASN A 102 3.47 31.89 27.35
C ASN A 102 2.40 31.63 28.42
N VAL A 103 2.34 32.53 29.40
CA VAL A 103 1.27 32.72 30.37
C VAL A 103 0.75 34.14 30.21
N ASN A 104 -0.56 34.30 30.10
CA ASN A 104 -1.23 35.59 30.17
C ASN A 104 -2.54 35.41 30.96
N GLY A 105 -2.52 35.78 32.25
CA GLY A 105 -3.64 35.50 33.15
C GLY A 105 -3.90 33.99 33.27
N ASN A 106 -5.11 33.55 32.88
CA ASN A 106 -5.50 32.14 32.83
C ASN A 106 -5.19 31.47 31.48
N THR A 107 -4.74 32.21 30.48
CA THR A 107 -4.39 31.67 29.17
C THR A 107 -2.96 31.15 29.19
N LEU A 108 -2.82 29.87 28.92
CA LEU A 108 -1.54 29.17 28.85
C LEU A 108 -1.35 28.65 27.43
N SER A 109 -0.17 28.90 26.87
CA SER A 109 0.21 28.36 25.57
C SER A 109 1.67 27.93 25.55
N GLN A 110 1.93 26.91 24.76
CA GLN A 110 3.26 26.44 24.41
C GLN A 110 3.29 26.16 22.91
N SER A 111 4.42 26.45 22.26
CA SER A 111 4.66 26.02 20.88
C SER A 111 6.12 25.63 20.71
N GLY A 112 6.35 24.56 19.97
CA GLY A 112 7.66 24.06 19.63
C GLY A 112 7.75 23.65 18.17
N THR A 113 8.90 23.85 17.54
CA THR A 113 9.21 23.30 16.21
C THR A 113 10.68 22.92 16.15
N ASP A 114 10.95 21.66 15.88
CA ASP A 114 12.30 21.14 15.66
C ASP A 114 12.38 20.53 14.27
N SER A 115 13.39 20.94 13.51
CA SER A 115 13.60 20.50 12.14
C SER A 115 15.08 20.30 11.87
N GLY A 116 15.40 19.34 11.02
CA GLY A 116 16.77 19.08 10.63
C GLY A 116 16.85 18.44 9.26
N SER A 117 18.02 18.57 8.65
CA SER A 117 18.34 17.91 7.40
C SER A 117 19.73 17.33 7.41
N ALA A 118 19.93 16.23 6.70
CA ALA A 118 21.21 15.58 6.56
C ALA A 118 21.35 15.01 5.14
N SER A 119 22.49 15.27 4.51
CA SER A 119 22.79 14.77 3.16
C SER A 119 24.25 14.39 2.99
N GLY A 120 24.55 13.59 1.98
CA GLY A 120 25.93 13.21 1.66
C GLY A 120 26.06 11.83 1.04
N LYS A 121 27.28 11.28 1.10
CA LYS A 121 27.54 9.86 0.84
C LYS A 121 27.53 9.09 2.16
N GLY A 122 27.10 7.84 2.13
CA GLY A 122 27.10 6.95 3.29
C GLY A 122 25.78 7.02 4.05
N ASN A 123 25.83 7.35 5.34
CA ASN A 123 24.66 7.37 6.20
C ASN A 123 24.24 8.81 6.48
N SER A 124 22.93 9.07 6.46
CA SER A 124 22.34 10.31 6.94
C SER A 124 21.18 10.03 7.88
N GLN A 125 21.07 10.79 8.94
CA GLN A 125 20.05 10.61 9.96
C GLN A 125 19.64 11.95 10.56
N VAL A 126 18.35 12.11 10.84
CA VAL A 126 17.84 13.21 11.66
C VAL A 126 16.91 12.64 12.72
N ILE A 127 17.08 13.10 13.96
CA ILE A 127 16.21 12.84 15.10
C ILE A 127 15.73 14.19 15.61
N ALA A 128 14.41 14.35 15.75
CA ALA A 128 13.81 15.55 16.32
C ALA A 128 12.76 15.15 17.35
N ASP A 129 12.84 15.70 18.54
CA ASP A 129 11.95 15.42 19.67
C ASP A 129 11.50 16.73 20.28
N ASN A 130 10.19 16.97 20.29
CA ASN A 130 9.60 18.16 20.88
C ASN A 130 8.50 17.77 21.88
N MET A 131 8.58 18.34 23.08
CA MET A 131 7.67 18.05 24.19
C MET A 131 7.18 19.35 24.81
N GLY A 132 5.87 19.43 25.01
CA GLY A 132 5.19 20.57 25.63
C GLY A 132 4.36 20.15 26.83
N PHE A 133 4.37 20.99 27.86
CA PHE A 133 3.53 20.83 29.05
C PHE A 133 2.84 22.16 29.39
N VAL A 134 1.57 22.08 29.76
CA VAL A 134 0.82 23.19 30.33
C VAL A 134 0.19 22.73 31.64
N ASN A 135 0.50 23.47 32.71
CA ASN A 135 0.00 23.27 34.07
C ASN A 135 0.18 21.85 34.62
N GLY A 136 1.30 21.20 34.28
CA GLY A 136 1.69 19.85 34.74
C GLY A 136 0.85 18.68 34.22
N ASN A 137 -0.42 18.92 33.85
CA ASN A 137 -1.38 17.87 33.51
C ASN A 137 -1.61 17.73 32.00
N ASN A 138 -1.42 18.79 31.21
CA ASN A 138 -1.62 18.74 29.76
C ASN A 138 -0.27 18.59 29.07
N SER A 139 -0.08 17.50 28.32
CA SER A 139 1.15 17.22 27.60
C SER A 139 0.90 16.95 26.11
N ALA A 140 1.86 17.36 25.30
CA ALA A 140 1.90 17.15 23.86
C ALA A 140 3.32 16.74 23.47
N THR A 141 3.45 15.66 22.70
CA THR A 141 4.75 15.19 22.21
C THR A 141 4.70 15.01 20.70
N ALA A 142 5.73 15.51 20.01
CA ALA A 142 5.96 15.33 18.59
C ALA A 142 7.38 14.82 18.42
N ARG A 143 7.53 13.62 17.86
CA ARG A 143 8.81 12.92 17.73
C ARG A 143 8.99 12.42 16.31
N GLY A 144 10.22 12.46 15.85
CA GLY A 144 10.56 12.10 14.49
C GLY A 144 11.95 11.53 14.39
N ARG A 145 12.08 10.50 13.56
CA ARG A 145 13.36 9.92 13.16
C ARG A 145 13.29 9.64 11.67
N ALA A 146 14.30 10.04 10.94
CA ALA A 146 14.44 9.71 9.54
C ALA A 146 15.90 9.31 9.26
N GLY A 147 16.10 8.29 8.43
CA GLY A 147 17.40 7.71 8.17
C GLY A 147 17.52 7.23 6.73
N ALA A 148 18.69 7.41 6.14
CA ALA A 148 19.03 7.01 4.79
C ALA A 148 20.43 6.40 4.76
N THR A 149 20.61 5.34 3.99
CA THR A 149 21.89 4.65 3.76
C THR A 149 22.08 4.42 2.27
N GLY A 150 23.19 4.91 1.71
CA GLY A 150 23.56 4.72 0.31
C GLY A 150 24.94 5.32 0.00
N ASN A 151 25.75 4.63 -0.79
CA ASN A 151 27.13 5.06 -1.06
C ASN A 151 27.24 6.18 -2.13
N ILE A 152 26.18 6.48 -2.89
CA ILE A 152 26.16 7.56 -3.90
C ILE A 152 25.60 8.85 -3.30
N LEU A 153 24.40 8.77 -2.71
CA LEU A 153 23.68 9.92 -2.18
C LEU A 153 22.68 9.49 -1.10
N THR A 154 22.62 10.24 -0.02
CA THR A 154 21.56 10.23 0.98
C THR A 154 21.03 11.63 1.17
N ASN A 155 19.72 11.76 1.38
CA ASN A 155 19.09 13.00 1.76
C ASN A 155 17.92 12.72 2.72
N VAL A 156 17.94 13.42 3.85
CA VAL A 156 16.96 13.31 4.92
C VAL A 156 16.53 14.71 5.31
N ASP A 157 15.23 14.96 5.35
CA ASP A 157 14.63 16.16 5.93
C ASP A 157 13.53 15.73 6.92
N LEU A 158 13.55 16.31 8.12
CA LEU A 158 12.59 16.02 9.19
C LEU A 158 12.14 17.33 9.83
N SER A 159 10.85 17.43 10.13
CA SER A 159 10.27 18.51 10.91
C SER A 159 9.16 17.97 11.81
N VAL A 160 9.24 18.29 13.10
CA VAL A 160 8.20 18.02 14.08
C VAL A 160 7.85 19.31 14.79
N GLY A 161 6.57 19.52 15.06
CA GLY A 161 6.13 20.69 15.79
C GLY A 161 4.80 20.44 16.48
N GLN A 162 4.58 21.22 17.53
CA GLN A 162 3.35 21.20 18.26
C GLN A 162 3.03 22.57 18.85
N THR A 163 1.74 22.80 19.03
CA THR A 163 1.21 23.94 19.77
C THR A 163 0.17 23.42 20.74
N LEU A 164 0.36 23.68 22.03
CA LEU A 164 -0.52 23.29 23.11
C LEU A 164 -1.11 24.54 23.75
N ASN A 165 -2.43 24.67 23.70
CA ASN A 165 -3.20 25.68 24.44
C ASN A 165 -4.22 24.99 25.35
N TRP A 166 -4.83 25.74 26.26
CA TRP A 166 -5.81 25.20 27.24
C TRP A 166 -7.00 24.44 26.62
N GLY A 167 -7.37 24.73 25.36
CA GLY A 167 -8.50 24.11 24.68
C GLY A 167 -8.19 23.43 23.35
N SER A 168 -6.92 23.37 22.93
CA SER A 168 -6.55 22.72 21.66
C SER A 168 -5.10 22.27 21.65
N VAL A 169 -4.86 21.17 20.95
CA VAL A 169 -3.52 20.68 20.64
C VAL A 169 -3.39 20.57 19.13
N MET A 170 -2.37 21.19 18.58
CA MET A 170 -1.99 21.04 17.19
C MET A 170 -0.65 20.32 17.07
N PHE A 171 -0.54 19.39 16.12
CA PHE A 171 0.70 18.73 15.75
C PHE A 171 0.97 18.89 14.27
N GLN A 172 2.24 19.00 13.91
CA GLN A 172 2.72 18.91 12.54
C GLN A 172 3.93 17.96 12.52
N LEU A 173 3.86 16.92 11.71
CA LEU A 173 4.91 15.93 11.53
C LEU A 173 5.20 15.86 10.04
N SER A 174 6.45 15.94 9.63
CA SER A 174 6.86 15.79 8.25
C SER A 174 8.23 15.16 8.19
N ALA A 175 8.39 14.12 7.39
CA ALA A 175 9.69 13.56 7.08
C ALA A 175 9.76 13.10 5.64
N ILE A 176 10.95 13.23 5.06
CA ILE A 176 11.34 12.59 3.82
C ILE A 176 12.74 12.01 4.04
N SER A 177 12.91 10.75 3.68
CA SER A 177 14.20 10.08 3.62
C SER A 177 14.37 9.50 2.22
N SER A 178 15.55 9.69 1.64
CA SER A 178 15.90 9.15 0.33
C SER A 178 17.36 8.73 0.28
N ALA A 179 17.63 7.66 -0.45
CA ALA A 179 18.96 7.10 -0.65
C ALA A 179 19.11 6.58 -2.08
N LEU A 180 20.32 6.72 -2.59
CA LEU A 180 20.81 6.12 -3.83
C LEU A 180 22.15 5.46 -3.50
N GLY A 181 22.29 4.20 -3.88
CA GLY A 181 23.56 3.50 -3.76
C GLY A 181 23.79 2.49 -4.86
N GLU A 182 25.06 2.22 -5.11
CA GLU A 182 25.51 1.06 -5.86
C GLU A 182 25.27 -0.18 -5.01
N ASN A 183 24.61 -1.16 -5.60
CA ASN A 183 24.24 -2.43 -4.96
C ASN A 183 23.26 -2.37 -3.81
N ASN A 184 23.18 -1.33 -2.99
CA ASN A 184 22.17 -1.24 -1.94
C ASN A 184 21.80 0.21 -1.62
N SER A 185 20.56 0.37 -1.17
CA SER A 185 20.10 1.61 -0.56
C SER A 185 18.97 1.32 0.43
N GLN A 186 18.83 2.17 1.43
CA GLN A 186 17.74 2.10 2.40
C GLN A 186 17.30 3.51 2.79
N ALA A 187 15.99 3.70 2.92
CA ALA A 187 15.38 4.91 3.47
C ALA A 187 14.28 4.53 4.45
N ASN A 188 14.24 5.15 5.62
CA ASN A 188 13.23 4.92 6.64
C ASN A 188 12.82 6.19 7.37
N ILE A 189 11.58 6.20 7.87
CA ILE A 189 11.03 7.25 8.73
C ILE A 189 10.21 6.63 9.87
N MET A 190 10.14 7.36 10.98
CA MET A 190 9.31 7.07 12.12
C MET A 190 8.84 8.40 12.71
N LEU A 191 7.55 8.71 12.58
CA LEU A 191 6.93 9.92 13.11
C LEU A 191 5.86 9.54 14.11
N THR A 192 5.83 10.24 15.24
CA THR A 192 4.82 10.04 16.27
C THR A 192 4.38 11.37 16.85
N GLY A 193 3.07 11.58 16.97
CA GLY A 193 2.48 12.73 17.65
C GLY A 193 1.42 12.26 18.62
N SER A 194 1.45 12.72 19.87
CA SER A 194 0.45 12.33 20.86
C SER A 194 0.20 13.43 21.89
N SER A 195 -1.04 13.52 22.36
CA SER A 195 -1.43 14.30 23.53
C SER A 195 -2.60 13.62 24.24
N LEU A 196 -2.95 14.12 25.42
CA LEU A 196 -4.18 13.74 26.12
C LEU A 196 -5.46 14.03 25.33
N TYR A 197 -5.46 15.03 24.44
CA TYR A 197 -6.67 15.51 23.75
C TYR A 197 -6.78 15.09 22.28
N ASN A 198 -5.72 14.53 21.70
CA ASN A 198 -5.71 14.12 20.30
C ASN A 198 -5.47 12.62 20.17
N PRO A 199 -6.08 11.96 19.18
CA PRO A 199 -5.68 10.61 18.81
C PRO A 199 -4.18 10.57 18.47
N ALA A 200 -3.49 9.53 18.95
CA ALA A 200 -2.09 9.32 18.59
C ALA A 200 -1.95 9.19 17.07
N LEU A 201 -1.00 9.95 16.52
CA LEU A 201 -0.57 9.90 15.13
C LEU A 201 0.73 9.11 15.06
N SER A 202 0.80 8.16 14.13
CA SER A 202 1.99 7.37 13.87
C SER A 202 2.14 7.20 12.37
N ALA A 203 3.31 7.52 11.83
CA ALA A 203 3.64 7.25 10.42
C ALA A 203 5.03 6.64 10.34
N HIS A 204 5.10 5.37 9.97
CA HIS A 204 6.33 4.61 9.84
C HIS A 204 6.47 4.14 8.40
N GLY A 205 7.68 4.16 7.88
CA GLY A 205 7.92 3.51 6.60
C GLY A 205 9.38 3.18 6.36
N LEU A 206 9.59 2.24 5.47
CA LEU A 206 10.87 1.68 5.08
C LEU A 206 10.81 1.32 3.60
N VAL A 207 11.82 1.72 2.83
CA VAL A 207 12.13 1.12 1.54
C VAL A 207 13.60 0.72 1.56
N SER A 208 13.89 -0.50 1.13
CA SER A 208 15.24 -1.06 1.10
C SER A 208 15.40 -1.95 -0.12
N GLY A 209 16.54 -1.87 -0.78
CA GLY A 209 16.85 -2.78 -1.88
C GLY A 209 18.31 -3.17 -1.94
N VAL A 210 18.56 -4.28 -2.64
CA VAL A 210 19.88 -4.86 -2.85
C VAL A 210 20.00 -5.49 -4.24
N ASN A 211 21.18 -5.36 -4.86
CA ASN A 211 21.64 -6.15 -6.00
C ASN A 211 22.69 -7.14 -5.49
N ASP A 212 22.28 -8.39 -5.30
CA ASP A 212 23.05 -9.44 -4.64
C ASP A 212 24.34 -9.82 -5.41
N ASN A 213 24.32 -9.74 -6.75
CA ASN A 213 25.47 -10.12 -7.60
C ASN A 213 26.33 -8.93 -8.07
N GLY A 214 26.15 -7.76 -7.46
CA GLY A 214 26.92 -6.56 -7.76
C GLY A 214 26.59 -5.90 -9.11
N GLY A 215 26.79 -4.58 -9.16
CA GLY A 215 26.54 -3.74 -10.32
C GLY A 215 25.12 -3.19 -10.38
N GLY A 216 25.03 -1.90 -10.71
CA GLY A 216 23.76 -1.17 -10.84
C GLY A 216 23.40 -0.37 -9.59
N ASN A 217 22.25 0.29 -9.65
CA ASN A 217 21.82 1.27 -8.66
C ASN A 217 20.53 0.82 -7.97
N VAL A 218 20.45 1.08 -6.68
CA VAL A 218 19.24 0.96 -5.87
C VAL A 218 18.87 2.35 -5.38
N PHE A 219 17.62 2.74 -5.59
CA PHE A 219 17.00 3.93 -5.06
C PHE A 219 15.95 3.56 -4.03
N SER A 220 15.90 4.29 -2.92
CA SER A 220 14.91 4.11 -1.87
C SER A 220 14.44 5.46 -1.36
N ARG A 221 13.14 5.64 -1.18
CA ARG A 221 12.54 6.85 -0.65
C ARG A 221 11.30 6.51 0.15
N VAL A 222 11.15 7.18 1.29
CA VAL A 222 9.94 7.18 2.10
C VAL A 222 9.65 8.60 2.53
N SER A 223 8.39 9.02 2.48
CA SER A 223 7.96 10.28 3.09
C SER A 223 6.64 10.13 3.81
N ALA A 224 6.42 10.90 4.85
CA ALA A 224 5.11 11.02 5.47
C ALA A 224 4.90 12.42 6.03
N ASN A 225 3.63 12.85 6.03
CA ASN A 225 3.18 14.10 6.61
C ASN A 225 1.94 13.83 7.46
N GLY A 226 1.89 14.43 8.64
CA GLY A 226 0.79 14.31 9.56
C GLY A 226 0.45 15.63 10.21
N THR A 227 -0.84 15.90 10.38
CA THR A 227 -1.29 17.02 11.20
C THR A 227 -2.42 16.58 12.11
N GLY A 228 -2.37 16.98 13.38
CA GLY A 228 -3.48 16.81 14.33
C GLY A 228 -3.97 18.16 14.82
N ASN A 229 -5.27 18.29 15.06
CA ASN A 229 -5.89 19.45 15.69
C ASN A 229 -7.14 19.00 16.49
N GLY A 230 -7.02 18.88 17.81
CA GLY A 230 -8.08 18.32 18.64
C GLY A 230 -8.44 16.89 18.21
N ASN A 231 -9.74 16.65 18.03
CA ASN A 231 -10.27 15.36 17.58
C ASN A 231 -10.05 15.07 16.08
N SER A 232 -9.51 16.02 15.32
CA SER A 232 -9.26 15.88 13.89
C SER A 232 -7.80 15.57 13.64
N SER A 233 -7.52 14.61 12.78
CA SER A 233 -6.14 14.35 12.35
C SER A 233 -6.08 13.73 10.98
N GLN A 234 -4.99 14.01 10.26
CA GLN A 234 -4.75 13.51 8.93
C GLN A 234 -3.30 13.04 8.82
N LEU A 235 -3.10 11.98 8.03
CA LEU A 235 -1.80 11.41 7.70
C LEU A 235 -1.76 11.12 6.21
N SER A 236 -0.59 11.28 5.63
CA SER A 236 -0.27 10.85 4.28
C SER A 236 1.14 10.30 4.29
N GLY A 237 1.40 9.30 3.47
CA GLY A 237 2.75 8.84 3.25
C GLY A 237 2.91 8.15 1.91
N ASP A 238 4.16 8.06 1.52
CA ASP A 238 4.62 7.58 0.23
C ASP A 238 5.83 6.67 0.41
N MET A 239 5.88 5.64 -0.42
CA MET A 239 7.05 4.79 -0.60
C MET A 239 7.42 4.80 -2.08
N LEU A 240 8.72 4.87 -2.37
CA LEU A 240 9.23 4.72 -3.73
C LEU A 240 10.56 3.97 -3.66
N GLY A 241 10.66 2.91 -4.43
CA GLY A 241 11.88 2.13 -4.60
C GLY A 241 12.15 1.90 -6.08
N GLY A 242 13.43 1.87 -6.44
CA GLY A 242 13.88 1.58 -7.79
C GLY A 242 15.11 0.71 -7.76
N ILE A 243 15.17 -0.28 -8.63
CA ILE A 243 16.35 -1.12 -8.85
C ILE A 243 16.68 -1.09 -10.33
N SER A 244 17.96 -0.89 -10.62
CA SER A 244 18.57 -1.25 -11.89
C SER A 244 19.79 -2.10 -11.55
N SER A 245 19.85 -3.31 -12.07
CA SER A 245 20.95 -4.26 -11.84
C SER A 245 21.62 -4.59 -13.17
N LYS A 246 22.94 -4.77 -13.14
CA LYS A 246 23.73 -5.17 -14.32
C LYS A 246 23.80 -6.69 -14.48
N ALA A 247 23.57 -7.42 -13.40
CA ALA A 247 23.48 -8.87 -13.31
C ALA A 247 22.28 -9.23 -12.42
N GLY A 248 21.71 -10.43 -12.58
CA GLY A 248 20.50 -10.78 -11.83
C GLY A 248 20.77 -11.02 -10.35
N GLY A 249 19.71 -11.29 -9.58
CA GLY A 249 19.79 -11.33 -8.12
C GLY A 249 19.59 -9.92 -7.58
N SER A 250 18.33 -9.51 -7.46
CA SER A 250 17.97 -8.21 -6.91
C SER A 250 16.69 -8.31 -6.09
N ARG A 251 16.63 -7.57 -4.99
CA ARG A 251 15.49 -7.57 -4.08
C ARG A 251 15.15 -6.16 -3.67
N LEU A 252 13.88 -5.79 -3.71
CA LEU A 252 13.39 -4.50 -3.25
C LEU A 252 12.18 -4.73 -2.34
N VAL A 253 12.20 -4.17 -1.15
CA VAL A 253 11.11 -4.24 -0.19
C VAL A 253 10.70 -2.84 0.23
N GLY A 254 9.40 -2.64 0.43
CA GLY A 254 8.80 -1.44 0.96
C GLY A 254 7.70 -1.80 1.94
N ALA A 255 7.64 -1.11 3.07
CA ALA A 255 6.54 -1.22 4.02
C ALA A 255 6.24 0.14 4.66
N GLU A 256 4.96 0.44 4.85
CA GLU A 256 4.45 1.67 5.44
C GLU A 256 3.26 1.34 6.36
N THR A 257 3.22 2.03 7.51
CA THR A 257 2.08 2.03 8.41
C THR A 257 1.73 3.46 8.78
N LEU A 258 0.50 3.86 8.50
CA LEU A 258 -0.10 5.10 9.04
C LEU A 258 -1.18 4.72 10.05
N ALA A 259 -1.20 5.38 11.20
CA ALA A 259 -2.20 5.18 12.23
C ALA A 259 -2.63 6.51 12.86
N SER A 260 -3.94 6.71 12.96
CA SER A 260 -4.58 7.86 13.59
C SER A 260 -5.74 7.35 14.45
N GLY A 261 -5.54 7.33 15.76
CA GLY A 261 -6.55 6.84 16.71
C GLY A 261 -6.93 5.38 16.43
N LYS A 262 -8.20 5.16 16.04
CA LYS A 262 -8.71 3.82 15.69
C LYS A 262 -8.55 3.47 14.20
N SER A 263 -8.13 4.41 13.37
CA SER A 263 -7.93 4.20 11.93
C SER A 263 -6.47 3.85 11.64
N ASN A 264 -6.23 2.91 10.74
CA ASN A 264 -4.89 2.62 10.24
C ASN A 264 -4.89 2.18 8.77
N VAL A 265 -3.72 2.30 8.13
CA VAL A 265 -3.42 1.67 6.84
C VAL A 265 -2.03 1.10 6.90
N ASN A 266 -1.92 -0.15 6.47
CA ASN A 266 -0.66 -0.86 6.32
C ASN A 266 -0.50 -1.22 4.86
N SER A 267 0.67 -0.93 4.31
CA SER A 267 1.00 -1.10 2.90
C SER A 267 2.35 -1.80 2.83
N PHE A 268 2.50 -2.81 1.98
CA PHE A 268 3.78 -3.46 1.74
C PHE A 268 3.93 -3.85 0.28
N GLY A 269 5.17 -3.91 -0.16
CA GLY A 269 5.54 -4.47 -1.45
C GLY A 269 6.91 -5.11 -1.38
N ASN A 270 7.09 -6.16 -2.16
CA ASN A 270 8.30 -6.95 -2.21
C ASN A 270 8.50 -7.46 -3.64
N LEU A 271 9.69 -7.23 -4.16
CA LEU A 271 10.16 -7.63 -5.47
C LEU A 271 11.40 -8.49 -5.30
N VAL A 272 11.43 -9.63 -5.97
CA VAL A 272 12.60 -10.49 -6.10
C VAL A 272 12.80 -10.79 -7.58
N MET A 273 13.97 -10.43 -8.11
CA MET A 273 14.36 -10.67 -9.49
C MET A 273 15.60 -11.56 -9.52
N ASN A 274 15.53 -12.67 -10.23
CA ASN A 274 16.69 -13.49 -10.56
C ASN A 274 16.79 -13.64 -12.08
N GLY A 275 18.01 -13.73 -12.57
CA GLY A 275 18.34 -13.85 -14.00
C GLY A 275 19.85 -13.88 -14.18
N SER A 276 20.30 -14.20 -15.39
CA SER A 276 21.73 -14.11 -15.74
C SER A 276 22.11 -12.77 -16.39
N GLY A 277 21.12 -11.93 -16.70
CA GLY A 277 21.32 -10.62 -17.30
C GLY A 277 20.84 -9.46 -16.41
N PRO A 278 20.75 -8.25 -16.98
CA PRO A 278 20.27 -7.06 -16.28
C PRO A 278 18.83 -7.21 -15.77
N GLY A 279 18.50 -6.47 -14.73
CA GLY A 279 17.15 -6.38 -14.20
C GLY A 279 16.77 -4.95 -13.84
N GLU A 280 15.50 -4.62 -13.93
CA GLU A 280 14.99 -3.30 -13.57
C GLU A 280 13.66 -3.46 -12.87
N GLY A 281 13.44 -2.78 -11.76
CA GLY A 281 12.18 -2.88 -11.05
C GLY A 281 11.90 -1.68 -10.18
N GLY A 282 10.68 -1.62 -9.68
CA GLY A 282 10.25 -0.53 -8.84
C GLY A 282 9.12 -0.94 -7.93
N LEU A 283 9.01 -0.17 -6.85
CA LEU A 283 7.93 -0.23 -5.89
C LEU A 283 7.43 1.19 -5.69
N TRP A 284 6.13 1.39 -5.67
CA TRP A 284 5.52 2.65 -5.28
C TRP A 284 4.36 2.40 -4.35
N GLY A 285 4.14 3.31 -3.42
CA GLY A 285 2.98 3.29 -2.54
C GLY A 285 2.58 4.71 -2.18
N ASN A 286 1.27 4.93 -2.03
CA ASN A 286 0.70 6.15 -1.47
C ASN A 286 -0.41 5.72 -0.52
N SER A 287 -0.38 6.20 0.71
CA SER A 287 -1.36 5.89 1.75
C SER A 287 -1.82 7.18 2.41
N SER A 288 -3.08 7.26 2.84
CA SER A 288 -3.57 8.40 3.61
C SER A 288 -4.72 8.06 4.56
N ILE A 289 -4.82 8.85 5.62
CA ILE A 289 -5.96 8.91 6.53
C ILE A 289 -6.40 10.37 6.56
N ASN A 290 -7.65 10.67 6.20
CA ASN A 290 -8.16 12.05 6.25
C ASN A 290 -8.71 12.41 7.63
N SER A 291 -9.09 13.68 7.83
CA SER A 291 -9.68 14.20 9.07
C SER A 291 -10.94 13.50 9.55
N ALA A 292 -11.71 12.88 8.64
CA ALA A 292 -12.89 12.08 8.95
C ALA A 292 -12.55 10.61 9.28
N GLY A 293 -11.27 10.26 9.32
CA GLY A 293 -10.78 8.90 9.55
C GLY A 293 -10.98 7.96 8.36
N ALA A 294 -11.28 8.48 7.17
CA ALA A 294 -11.34 7.67 5.95
C ALA A 294 -9.93 7.29 5.51
N VAL A 295 -9.79 6.05 5.04
CA VAL A 295 -8.50 5.44 4.72
C VAL A 295 -8.38 5.25 3.22
N ASN A 296 -7.27 5.67 2.63
CA ASN A 296 -6.95 5.39 1.23
C ASN A 296 -5.56 4.79 1.14
N GLY A 297 -5.34 3.96 0.12
CA GLY A 297 -3.98 3.76 -0.34
C GLY A 297 -3.88 2.96 -1.62
N MET A 298 -2.65 2.78 -2.06
CA MET A 298 -2.29 2.09 -3.28
C MET A 298 -0.86 1.62 -3.15
N VAL A 299 -0.57 0.40 -3.58
CA VAL A 299 0.78 -0.11 -3.71
C VAL A 299 0.95 -0.76 -5.08
N GLY A 300 2.12 -0.64 -5.67
CA GLY A 300 2.44 -1.38 -6.89
C GLY A 300 3.89 -1.81 -6.88
N VAL A 301 4.14 -2.98 -7.44
CA VAL A 301 5.47 -3.57 -7.52
C VAL A 301 5.67 -4.18 -8.89
N GLN A 302 6.66 -3.68 -9.61
CA GLN A 302 6.99 -4.17 -10.95
C GLN A 302 8.46 -4.55 -11.06
N GLY A 303 8.77 -5.52 -11.93
CA GLY A 303 10.12 -6.01 -12.10
C GLY A 303 10.35 -6.67 -13.45
N LYS A 304 11.45 -6.34 -14.09
CA LYS A 304 11.92 -6.88 -15.35
C LYS A 304 13.21 -7.62 -15.06
N SER A 305 13.33 -8.84 -15.54
CA SER A 305 14.58 -9.62 -15.44
C SER A 305 14.95 -10.15 -16.81
N ASN A 306 16.22 -10.01 -17.19
CA ASN A 306 16.74 -10.45 -18.48
C ASN A 306 17.75 -11.61 -18.34
N GLY A 307 18.06 -12.23 -19.47
CA GLY A 307 18.99 -13.36 -19.58
C GLY A 307 18.31 -14.73 -19.49
N ALA A 308 19.15 -15.77 -19.54
CA ALA A 308 18.76 -17.16 -19.33
C ALA A 308 18.25 -17.37 -17.89
N ASN A 309 17.23 -18.23 -17.76
CA ASN A 309 16.59 -18.62 -16.48
C ASN A 309 16.25 -17.41 -15.61
N LYS A 310 15.20 -16.68 -16.03
CA LYS A 310 14.72 -15.48 -15.35
C LYS A 310 13.51 -15.81 -14.48
N SER A 311 13.47 -15.25 -13.28
CA SER A 311 12.30 -15.27 -12.41
C SER A 311 12.07 -13.89 -11.83
N VAL A 312 10.83 -13.43 -11.86
CA VAL A 312 10.39 -12.25 -11.14
C VAL A 312 9.24 -12.67 -10.24
N SER A 313 9.40 -12.47 -8.95
CA SER A 313 8.34 -12.63 -7.97
C SER A 313 8.06 -11.27 -7.36
N VAL A 314 6.79 -10.91 -7.35
CA VAL A 314 6.27 -9.70 -6.72
C VAL A 314 5.17 -10.10 -5.75
N SER A 315 5.15 -9.44 -4.60
CA SER A 315 4.07 -9.56 -3.64
C SER A 315 3.84 -8.20 -3.04
N ASP A 316 2.60 -7.77 -3.03
CA ASP A 316 2.19 -6.51 -2.44
C ASP A 316 0.86 -6.67 -1.74
N GLY A 317 0.53 -5.66 -0.96
CA GLY A 317 -0.71 -5.67 -0.24
C GLY A 317 -0.92 -4.42 0.56
N ILE A 318 -2.19 -4.18 0.84
CA ILE A 318 -2.65 -3.04 1.58
C ILE A 318 -3.84 -3.46 2.44
N ARG A 319 -3.87 -2.98 3.68
CA ARG A 319 -4.95 -3.22 4.61
C ARG A 319 -5.27 -1.93 5.36
N GLY A 320 -6.47 -1.41 5.16
CA GLY A 320 -7.04 -0.30 5.89
C GLY A 320 -8.03 -0.76 6.97
N ILE A 321 -8.05 -0.05 8.09
CA ILE A 321 -9.06 -0.15 9.14
C ILE A 321 -9.58 1.25 9.40
N LYS A 322 -10.89 1.46 9.30
CA LYS A 322 -11.57 2.70 9.67
C LYS A 322 -11.88 2.69 11.16
N GLY A 323 -11.93 3.86 11.80
CA GLY A 323 -12.08 4.00 13.25
C GLY A 323 -13.34 3.38 13.89
N ASN A 324 -14.32 2.93 13.11
CA ASN A 324 -15.46 2.13 13.57
C ASN A 324 -15.21 0.60 13.55
N GLY A 325 -13.98 0.17 13.26
CA GLY A 325 -13.59 -1.24 13.14
C GLY A 325 -13.81 -1.86 11.76
N ALA A 326 -14.40 -1.14 10.80
CA ALA A 326 -14.55 -1.64 9.44
C ALA A 326 -13.18 -1.77 8.76
N SER A 327 -12.84 -2.97 8.31
CA SER A 327 -11.58 -3.24 7.60
C SER A 327 -11.81 -3.50 6.12
N SER A 328 -10.90 -3.04 5.28
CA SER A 328 -10.81 -3.47 3.88
C SER A 328 -9.36 -3.52 3.43
N GLY A 329 -9.08 -4.29 2.39
CA GLY A 329 -7.73 -4.46 1.91
C GLY A 329 -7.65 -5.32 0.68
N GLY A 330 -6.45 -5.39 0.12
CA GLY A 330 -6.09 -6.23 -1.00
C GLY A 330 -4.75 -6.88 -0.73
N LEU A 331 -4.61 -8.12 -1.16
CA LEU A 331 -3.32 -8.78 -1.27
C LEU A 331 -3.16 -9.21 -2.72
N ALA A 332 -1.96 -9.04 -3.27
CA ALA A 332 -1.58 -9.81 -4.43
C ALA A 332 -0.18 -10.38 -4.36
N SER A 333 -0.02 -11.42 -5.17
CA SER A 333 1.25 -12.04 -5.43
C SER A 333 1.26 -12.49 -6.87
N GLY A 334 2.25 -12.01 -7.62
CA GLY A 334 2.56 -12.44 -8.97
C GLY A 334 3.90 -13.16 -8.97
N ASN A 335 3.97 -14.30 -9.63
CA ASN A 335 5.23 -14.97 -9.93
C ASN A 335 5.30 -15.31 -11.39
N ILE A 336 6.35 -14.83 -12.04
CA ILE A 336 6.65 -15.09 -13.44
C ILE A 336 8.00 -15.79 -13.50
N GLN A 337 8.03 -16.94 -14.14
CA GLN A 337 9.24 -17.71 -14.38
C GLN A 337 9.36 -17.96 -15.87
N GLY A 338 10.47 -17.55 -16.45
CA GLY A 338 10.73 -17.67 -17.88
C GLY A 338 12.09 -18.29 -18.16
N THR A 339 12.15 -19.16 -19.16
CA THR A 339 13.39 -19.64 -19.75
C THR A 339 13.49 -19.12 -21.18
N GLY A 340 14.69 -18.71 -21.59
CA GLY A 340 14.96 -18.09 -22.89
C GLY A 340 16.17 -17.18 -22.79
N ASN A 341 16.86 -16.93 -23.90
CA ASN A 341 18.09 -16.14 -23.92
C ASN A 341 17.88 -14.62 -24.06
N GLN A 342 16.63 -14.12 -24.05
CA GLN A 342 16.30 -12.68 -24.18
C GLN A 342 15.17 -12.19 -23.24
N ASP A 343 15.05 -10.85 -23.17
CA ASP A 343 14.24 -9.99 -22.28
C ASP A 343 12.80 -10.44 -21.95
N GLY A 344 12.33 -10.09 -20.75
CA GLY A 344 10.94 -10.28 -20.31
C GLY A 344 10.45 -9.26 -19.27
N SER A 345 9.32 -8.59 -19.53
CA SER A 345 8.61 -7.69 -18.61
C SER A 345 7.79 -8.50 -17.61
N ALA A 346 7.91 -8.23 -16.31
CA ALA A 346 6.98 -8.70 -15.27
C ALA A 346 6.45 -7.51 -14.44
N SER A 347 5.17 -7.51 -14.10
CA SER A 347 4.59 -6.45 -13.26
C SER A 347 3.47 -7.04 -12.42
N SER A 348 3.24 -6.56 -11.20
CA SER A 348 1.93 -6.68 -10.54
C SER A 348 1.58 -5.35 -9.90
N PHE A 349 0.29 -5.12 -9.68
CA PHE A 349 -0.21 -3.88 -9.14
C PHE A 349 -1.34 -4.21 -8.17
N VAL A 350 -1.36 -3.61 -6.97
CA VAL A 350 -2.49 -3.68 -6.03
C VAL A 350 -2.85 -2.33 -5.47
N GLY A 351 -3.85 -1.71 -6.07
CA GLY A 351 -4.61 -0.65 -5.42
C GLY A 351 -5.63 -1.25 -4.45
N ALA A 352 -5.80 -0.65 -3.27
CA ALA A 352 -7.04 -0.82 -2.52
C ALA A 352 -7.44 0.52 -1.91
N ASN A 353 -8.59 1.06 -2.30
CA ASN A 353 -9.16 2.17 -1.55
C ASN A 353 -10.22 1.66 -0.55
N ALA A 354 -10.07 2.17 0.67
CA ALA A 354 -10.77 1.77 1.87
C ALA A 354 -11.59 2.93 2.43
N GLY A 355 -12.36 3.61 1.58
CA GLY A 355 -13.40 4.56 1.97
C GLY A 355 -14.78 4.05 1.55
N TYR A 356 -15.79 4.17 2.40
CA TYR A 356 -17.17 3.89 1.98
C TYR A 356 -17.64 5.03 1.04
N PRO A 357 -18.03 4.77 -0.22
CA PRO A 357 -17.98 3.51 -0.97
C PRO A 357 -16.86 3.45 -2.05
N GLN A 358 -16.21 2.28 -2.05
CA GLN A 358 -15.76 1.48 -3.20
C GLN A 358 -14.58 1.97 -4.05
N THR A 359 -13.41 1.40 -3.77
CA THR A 359 -12.45 1.16 -4.84
C THR A 359 -11.84 -0.21 -4.62
N GLY A 360 -11.97 -1.02 -5.65
CA GLY A 360 -11.67 -2.43 -5.65
C GLY A 360 -10.19 -2.77 -5.45
N VAL A 361 -9.91 -4.08 -5.53
CA VAL A 361 -8.55 -4.61 -5.69
C VAL A 361 -8.35 -4.88 -7.17
N GLY A 362 -7.32 -4.28 -7.77
CA GLY A 362 -6.83 -4.70 -9.09
C GLY A 362 -5.55 -5.49 -8.91
N VAL A 363 -5.36 -6.53 -9.72
CA VAL A 363 -4.15 -7.35 -9.81
C VAL A 363 -3.85 -7.56 -11.29
N GLY A 364 -2.60 -7.37 -11.70
CA GLY A 364 -2.27 -7.32 -13.12
C GLY A 364 -0.88 -7.82 -13.44
N SER A 365 -0.76 -9.04 -13.97
CA SER A 365 0.53 -9.61 -14.37
C SER A 365 0.73 -9.70 -15.88
N ALA A 366 1.76 -9.06 -16.41
CA ALA A 366 2.19 -9.24 -17.80
C ALA A 366 3.56 -9.95 -17.82
N GLY A 367 3.79 -10.87 -18.76
CA GLY A 367 4.99 -11.68 -18.86
C GLY A 367 5.39 -11.89 -20.32
N GLU A 368 6.68 -11.75 -20.65
CA GLU A 368 7.22 -12.22 -21.94
C GLU A 368 8.46 -13.09 -21.74
N SER A 369 8.58 -14.17 -22.51
CA SER A 369 9.85 -14.90 -22.65
C SER A 369 10.19 -15.14 -24.11
N LYS A 370 11.40 -14.76 -24.51
CA LYS A 370 11.90 -14.93 -25.87
C LYS A 370 13.17 -15.76 -25.89
N ALA A 371 13.25 -16.65 -26.87
CA ALA A 371 14.45 -17.40 -27.20
C ALA A 371 14.73 -17.36 -28.72
N THR A 372 16.00 -17.48 -29.09
CA THR A 372 16.49 -17.39 -30.48
C THR A 372 17.50 -18.51 -30.75
N ASN A 373 17.95 -18.69 -32.01
CA ASN A 373 18.99 -19.67 -32.37
C ASN A 373 18.62 -21.13 -32.06
N GLY A 374 17.37 -21.53 -32.35
CA GLY A 374 16.95 -22.93 -32.22
C GLY A 374 16.68 -23.38 -30.78
N THR A 375 16.68 -22.48 -29.78
CA THR A 375 16.44 -22.85 -28.38
C THR A 375 14.95 -22.77 -27.99
N PRO A 376 14.46 -23.68 -27.14
CA PRO A 376 13.15 -23.59 -26.51
C PRO A 376 12.98 -22.33 -25.65
N SER A 377 11.73 -21.89 -25.49
CA SER A 377 11.33 -20.81 -24.58
C SER A 377 10.10 -21.23 -23.78
N MET A 378 10.08 -20.95 -22.48
CA MET A 378 8.92 -21.23 -21.62
C MET A 378 8.60 -20.02 -20.76
N LEU A 379 7.32 -19.88 -20.39
CA LEU A 379 6.84 -18.90 -19.43
C LEU A 379 5.75 -19.52 -18.56
N SER A 380 5.96 -19.50 -17.26
CA SER A 380 4.94 -19.77 -16.26
C SER A 380 4.55 -18.46 -15.59
N ILE A 381 3.24 -18.19 -15.52
CA ILE A 381 2.70 -17.06 -14.78
C ILE A 381 1.71 -17.61 -13.76
N ASN A 382 1.91 -17.28 -12.49
CA ASN A 382 0.94 -17.49 -11.43
C ASN A 382 0.64 -16.16 -10.76
N ASP A 383 -0.58 -15.69 -10.93
CA ASP A 383 -1.05 -14.46 -10.31
C ASP A 383 -2.20 -14.75 -9.36
N LYS A 384 -2.17 -14.14 -8.18
CA LYS A 384 -3.17 -14.34 -7.14
C LYS A 384 -3.53 -13.00 -6.54
N GLY A 385 -4.82 -12.72 -6.50
CA GLY A 385 -5.42 -11.56 -5.83
C GLY A 385 -6.42 -12.02 -4.79
N ALA A 386 -6.50 -11.29 -3.69
CA ALA A 386 -7.53 -11.46 -2.69
C ALA A 386 -8.06 -10.11 -2.24
N LEU A 387 -9.38 -9.95 -2.30
CA LEU A 387 -10.09 -8.81 -1.74
C LEU A 387 -10.51 -9.15 -0.31
N LEU A 388 -9.95 -8.42 0.65
CA LEU A 388 -10.31 -8.48 2.05
C LEU A 388 -11.36 -7.39 2.31
N ASN A 389 -12.58 -7.75 2.67
CA ASN A 389 -13.60 -6.76 3.06
C ASN A 389 -14.24 -7.21 4.37
N GLY A 390 -14.53 -6.28 5.28
CA GLY A 390 -15.11 -6.57 6.58
C GLY A 390 -16.61 -6.38 6.66
N THR A 391 -17.21 -5.44 5.89
CA THR A 391 -18.56 -4.96 6.24
C THR A 391 -19.47 -4.46 5.11
N GLY A 392 -19.12 -4.54 3.82
CA GLY A 392 -19.95 -3.95 2.74
C GLY A 392 -20.13 -4.79 1.48
N MET A 393 -21.31 -4.73 0.87
CA MET A 393 -21.60 -5.21 -0.49
C MET A 393 -21.00 -4.25 -1.55
N GLY A 394 -20.52 -4.77 -2.67
CA GLY A 394 -20.21 -3.99 -3.88
C GLY A 394 -18.75 -3.60 -4.13
N ALA A 395 -17.77 -4.18 -3.44
CA ALA A 395 -16.37 -4.02 -3.86
C ALA A 395 -16.07 -4.87 -5.11
N ASN A 396 -15.23 -4.35 -6.02
CA ASN A 396 -14.81 -5.04 -7.24
C ASN A 396 -13.40 -5.62 -7.09
N GLY A 397 -13.17 -6.84 -7.53
CA GLY A 397 -11.85 -7.47 -7.54
C GLY A 397 -11.45 -7.87 -8.95
N THR A 398 -10.40 -7.29 -9.52
CA THR A 398 -9.94 -7.63 -10.86
C THR A 398 -8.58 -8.32 -10.78
N ASN A 399 -8.43 -9.44 -11.49
CA ASN A 399 -7.15 -10.09 -11.72
C ASN A 399 -6.99 -10.37 -13.21
N MET A 400 -6.00 -9.74 -13.85
CA MET A 400 -5.74 -9.86 -15.28
C MET A 400 -4.30 -10.29 -15.54
N VAL A 401 -4.13 -11.33 -16.34
CA VAL A 401 -2.82 -11.87 -16.70
C VAL A 401 -2.63 -11.92 -18.21
N ASN A 402 -1.45 -11.55 -18.69
CA ASN A 402 -1.06 -11.65 -20.09
C ASN A 402 0.35 -12.26 -20.21
N GLY A 403 0.45 -13.44 -20.80
CA GLY A 403 1.71 -14.12 -21.06
C GLY A 403 1.99 -14.28 -22.54
N ARG A 404 3.23 -14.00 -22.96
CA ARG A 404 3.70 -14.21 -24.33
C ARG A 404 5.02 -14.97 -24.35
N VAL A 405 5.13 -15.98 -25.22
CA VAL A 405 6.39 -16.69 -25.45
C VAL A 405 6.69 -16.82 -26.93
N THR A 406 7.97 -16.64 -27.27
CA THR A 406 8.49 -16.96 -28.61
C THR A 406 9.80 -17.75 -28.53
N GLY A 407 9.98 -18.76 -29.40
CA GLY A 407 11.17 -19.62 -29.43
C GLY A 407 11.12 -20.69 -30.51
N GLN A 408 12.11 -21.60 -30.56
CA GLN A 408 12.07 -22.75 -31.47
C GLN A 408 10.94 -23.71 -31.12
N SER A 409 10.78 -23.98 -29.83
CA SER A 409 9.54 -24.46 -29.24
C SER A 409 9.10 -23.46 -28.17
N SER A 410 7.80 -23.25 -28.03
CA SER A 410 7.27 -22.28 -27.08
C SER A 410 6.19 -22.89 -26.19
N SER A 411 6.20 -22.56 -24.90
CA SER A 411 5.13 -22.96 -23.99
C SER A 411 4.79 -21.86 -23.00
N VAL A 412 3.50 -21.57 -22.87
CA VAL A 412 2.99 -20.64 -21.85
C VAL A 412 2.01 -21.37 -20.95
N ASN A 413 2.26 -21.35 -19.65
CA ASN A 413 1.32 -21.81 -18.65
C ASN A 413 0.92 -20.63 -17.76
N GLY A 414 -0.32 -20.19 -17.93
CA GLY A 414 -0.90 -19.11 -17.17
C GLY A 414 -1.91 -19.60 -16.14
N ASN A 415 -1.77 -19.14 -14.90
CA ASN A 415 -2.75 -19.30 -13.84
C ASN A 415 -3.07 -17.96 -13.19
N THR A 416 -4.36 -17.68 -13.01
CA THR A 416 -4.87 -16.52 -12.28
C THR A 416 -5.90 -16.96 -11.25
N PHE A 417 -5.90 -16.30 -10.09
CA PHE A 417 -6.85 -16.51 -9.01
C PHE A 417 -7.32 -15.16 -8.45
N MET A 418 -8.62 -14.97 -8.35
CA MET A 418 -9.21 -13.85 -7.61
C MET A 418 -10.12 -14.40 -6.50
N GLY A 419 -9.78 -14.08 -5.25
CA GLY A 419 -10.60 -14.41 -4.08
C GLY A 419 -11.41 -13.21 -3.59
N LEU A 420 -12.73 -13.36 -3.52
CA LEU A 420 -13.64 -12.38 -2.92
C LEU A 420 -14.14 -12.95 -1.60
N THR A 421 -13.83 -12.30 -0.47
CA THR A 421 -14.11 -12.87 0.86
C THR A 421 -15.52 -12.59 1.40
N ASN A 422 -16.32 -11.76 0.74
CA ASN A 422 -17.65 -11.36 1.21
C ASN A 422 -18.73 -11.52 0.14
N MET A 423 -19.97 -11.75 0.59
CA MET A 423 -21.15 -11.79 -0.27
C MET A 423 -21.38 -10.43 -0.93
N GLY A 424 -21.86 -10.45 -2.18
CA GLY A 424 -22.19 -9.23 -2.92
C GLY A 424 -21.00 -8.46 -3.49
N ASN A 425 -19.78 -9.00 -3.38
CA ASN A 425 -18.64 -8.50 -4.15
C ASN A 425 -18.74 -8.94 -5.61
N SER A 426 -18.26 -8.08 -6.51
CA SER A 426 -18.06 -8.41 -7.92
C SER A 426 -16.59 -8.63 -8.19
N GLY A 427 -16.26 -9.34 -9.25
CA GLY A 427 -14.87 -9.49 -9.65
C GLY A 427 -14.66 -10.31 -10.91
N ASN A 428 -13.47 -10.22 -11.46
CA ASN A 428 -13.05 -11.02 -12.60
C ASN A 428 -11.66 -11.61 -12.41
N SER A 429 -11.47 -12.78 -13.01
CA SER A 429 -10.18 -13.44 -13.14
C SER A 429 -10.01 -13.76 -14.62
N THR A 430 -8.99 -13.17 -15.26
CA THR A 430 -8.78 -13.21 -16.71
C THR A 430 -7.33 -13.54 -17.00
N ILE A 431 -7.10 -14.43 -17.95
CA ILE A 431 -5.77 -14.74 -18.42
C ILE A 431 -5.73 -14.96 -19.93
N LEU A 432 -4.72 -14.37 -20.55
CA LEU A 432 -4.36 -14.53 -21.94
C LEU A 432 -2.95 -15.13 -22.00
N ALA A 433 -2.79 -16.22 -22.73
CA ALA A 433 -1.50 -16.85 -22.99
C ALA A 433 -1.29 -16.98 -24.50
N LYS A 434 -0.14 -16.53 -25.00
CA LYS A 434 0.23 -16.57 -26.42
C LYS A 434 1.59 -17.24 -26.62
N GLY A 435 1.67 -18.26 -27.46
CA GLY A 435 2.90 -18.92 -27.87
C GLY A 435 3.13 -18.79 -29.38
N GLY A 436 4.37 -18.88 -29.84
CA GLY A 436 4.67 -18.97 -31.26
C GLY A 436 6.15 -19.11 -31.60
N GLY A 437 6.45 -19.45 -32.86
CA GLY A 437 7.81 -19.52 -33.38
C GLY A 437 8.03 -20.66 -34.38
N ALA A 438 9.30 -20.95 -34.66
CA ALA A 438 9.76 -21.81 -35.77
C ALA A 438 9.61 -23.33 -35.51
N GLY A 439 8.65 -23.72 -34.67
CA GLY A 439 8.41 -25.10 -34.26
C GLY A 439 7.18 -25.20 -33.37
N PRO A 440 7.02 -26.24 -32.53
CA PRO A 440 5.80 -26.46 -31.75
C PRO A 440 5.53 -25.39 -30.71
N SER A 441 4.26 -25.04 -30.51
CA SER A 441 3.83 -24.04 -29.52
C SER A 441 2.62 -24.49 -28.70
N SER A 442 2.62 -24.14 -27.41
CA SER A 442 1.49 -24.39 -26.50
C SER A 442 1.12 -23.17 -25.65
N ALA A 443 -0.19 -23.02 -25.39
CA ALA A 443 -0.76 -22.01 -24.50
C ALA A 443 -1.83 -22.64 -23.61
N LEU A 444 -1.51 -22.78 -22.33
CA LEU A 444 -2.41 -23.24 -21.27
C LEU A 444 -2.84 -22.05 -20.41
N THR A 445 -4.14 -21.92 -20.21
CA THR A 445 -4.75 -20.92 -19.33
C THR A 445 -5.64 -21.56 -18.28
N ASN A 446 -5.60 -21.00 -17.06
CA ASN A 446 -6.41 -21.40 -15.93
C ASN A 446 -6.86 -20.15 -15.16
N ALA A 447 -8.13 -19.77 -15.26
CA ALA A 447 -8.70 -18.67 -14.47
C ALA A 447 -9.59 -19.19 -13.36
N ASN A 448 -9.41 -18.67 -12.15
CA ASN A 448 -10.11 -19.09 -10.95
C ASN A 448 -10.75 -17.89 -10.26
N LEU A 449 -12.04 -17.99 -9.97
CA LEU A 449 -12.77 -16.98 -9.21
C LEU A 449 -13.39 -17.65 -7.99
N GLN A 450 -12.99 -17.22 -6.80
CA GLN A 450 -13.63 -17.64 -5.55
C GLN A 450 -14.55 -16.53 -5.07
N LEU A 451 -15.81 -16.90 -4.86
CA LEU A 451 -16.88 -16.04 -4.37
C LEU A 451 -17.36 -16.56 -3.01
N VAL A 452 -18.04 -15.71 -2.25
CA VAL A 452 -18.84 -16.17 -1.11
C VAL A 452 -20.29 -16.26 -1.53
N GLY A 453 -20.82 -17.48 -1.54
CA GLY A 453 -22.21 -17.78 -1.82
C GLY A 453 -23.13 -17.53 -0.62
N PRO A 454 -24.44 -17.84 -0.76
CA PRO A 454 -25.41 -17.72 0.33
C PRO A 454 -24.93 -18.46 1.60
N ASN A 455 -25.22 -17.87 2.76
CA ASN A 455 -24.84 -18.40 4.09
C ASN A 455 -23.32 -18.48 4.35
N GLY A 456 -22.50 -17.71 3.61
CA GLY A 456 -21.06 -17.63 3.85
C GLY A 456 -20.24 -18.78 3.27
N VAL A 457 -20.84 -19.64 2.43
CA VAL A 457 -20.14 -20.81 1.85
C VAL A 457 -19.29 -20.38 0.65
N PRO A 458 -17.98 -20.66 0.62
CA PRO A 458 -17.15 -20.38 -0.55
C PRO A 458 -17.58 -21.17 -1.79
N GLN A 459 -17.68 -20.47 -2.92
CA GLN A 459 -17.91 -21.03 -4.25
C GLN A 459 -16.68 -20.75 -5.11
N THR A 460 -16.03 -21.80 -5.61
CA THR A 460 -14.89 -21.66 -6.51
C THR A 460 -15.32 -22.06 -7.91
N GLU A 461 -15.12 -21.16 -8.86
CA GLU A 461 -15.31 -21.37 -10.28
C GLU A 461 -13.95 -21.43 -10.96
N ASN A 462 -13.90 -22.25 -12.00
CA ASN A 462 -12.69 -22.41 -12.79
C ASN A 462 -13.02 -22.60 -14.26
N ILE A 463 -12.23 -21.93 -15.10
CA ILE A 463 -12.24 -22.11 -16.55
C ILE A 463 -10.80 -22.34 -17.02
N ARG A 464 -10.65 -23.32 -17.91
CA ARG A 464 -9.37 -23.73 -18.47
C ARG A 464 -9.42 -23.75 -19.99
N GLY A 465 -8.33 -23.32 -20.59
CA GLY A 465 -8.12 -23.42 -22.02
C GLY A 465 -6.75 -23.99 -22.33
N SER A 466 -6.67 -24.88 -23.31
CA SER A 466 -5.39 -25.40 -23.81
C SER A 466 -5.39 -25.34 -25.33
N VAL A 467 -4.30 -24.84 -25.91
CA VAL A 467 -4.07 -24.83 -27.35
C VAL A 467 -2.66 -25.30 -27.63
N ASP A 468 -2.54 -26.23 -28.56
CA ASP A 468 -1.27 -26.79 -29.00
C ASP A 468 -1.20 -26.79 -30.53
N ALA A 469 -0.02 -26.51 -31.07
CA ALA A 469 0.23 -26.48 -32.50
C ALA A 469 1.62 -27.03 -32.82
N THR A 470 1.72 -27.86 -33.86
CA THR A 470 2.95 -28.51 -34.32
C THR A 470 3.12 -28.27 -35.82
N GLY A 471 4.25 -27.69 -36.22
CA GLY A 471 4.63 -27.41 -37.61
C GLY A 471 5.88 -26.52 -37.68
N ASP A 472 6.30 -26.13 -38.88
CA ASP A 472 7.52 -25.31 -39.08
C ASP A 472 7.39 -23.89 -38.54
N ASN A 473 6.18 -23.35 -38.50
CA ASN A 473 5.87 -22.07 -37.88
C ASN A 473 4.49 -22.16 -37.25
N THR A 474 4.41 -21.89 -35.95
CA THR A 474 3.16 -22.01 -35.19
C THR A 474 2.86 -20.73 -34.40
N ASN A 475 1.57 -20.50 -34.16
CA ASN A 475 1.07 -19.42 -33.32
C ASN A 475 -0.15 -19.94 -32.56
N VAL A 476 -0.16 -19.82 -31.25
CA VAL A 476 -1.26 -20.27 -30.38
C VAL A 476 -1.65 -19.16 -29.43
N SER A 477 -2.95 -19.03 -29.15
CA SER A 477 -3.51 -18.08 -28.20
C SER A 477 -4.63 -18.76 -27.43
N SER A 478 -4.58 -18.68 -26.11
CA SER A 478 -5.63 -19.17 -25.22
C SER A 478 -6.06 -18.05 -24.28
N ILE A 479 -7.37 -17.84 -24.14
CA ILE A 479 -7.99 -16.86 -23.24
C ILE A 479 -8.98 -17.59 -22.35
N SER A 480 -8.82 -17.44 -21.04
CA SER A 480 -9.72 -17.94 -20.01
C SER A 480 -10.17 -16.78 -19.14
N GLN A 481 -11.48 -16.53 -19.05
CA GLN A 481 -12.04 -15.42 -18.29
C GLN A 481 -13.28 -15.85 -17.51
N LEU A 482 -13.29 -15.50 -16.23
CA LEU A 482 -14.44 -15.55 -15.33
C LEU A 482 -14.77 -14.13 -14.88
N VAL A 483 -16.03 -13.76 -14.94
CA VAL A 483 -16.55 -12.48 -14.42
C VAL A 483 -17.77 -12.79 -13.57
N ASN A 484 -17.83 -12.21 -12.38
CA ASN A 484 -19.05 -12.12 -11.59
C ASN A 484 -19.38 -10.64 -11.40
N THR A 485 -20.54 -10.23 -11.89
CA THR A 485 -21.07 -8.88 -11.69
C THR A 485 -22.39 -9.00 -10.94
N ASN A 486 -22.41 -8.55 -9.69
CA ASN A 486 -23.60 -8.56 -8.84
C ASN A 486 -24.30 -9.94 -8.77
N GLY A 487 -23.52 -11.02 -8.70
CA GLY A 487 -24.04 -12.38 -8.66
C GLY A 487 -24.33 -13.00 -10.02
N VAL A 488 -24.22 -12.25 -11.12
CA VAL A 488 -24.33 -12.79 -12.48
C VAL A 488 -22.94 -13.21 -12.97
N GLN A 489 -22.78 -14.51 -13.21
CA GLN A 489 -21.53 -15.11 -13.69
C GLN A 489 -21.49 -15.15 -15.21
N SER A 490 -20.34 -14.80 -15.79
CA SER A 490 -20.03 -14.90 -17.22
C SER A 490 -18.70 -15.61 -17.39
N LEU A 491 -18.67 -16.58 -18.31
CA LEU A 491 -17.50 -17.37 -18.63
C LEU A 491 -17.17 -17.13 -20.10
N PHE A 492 -15.92 -16.78 -20.37
CA PHE A 492 -15.42 -16.60 -21.73
C PHE A 492 -14.14 -17.42 -21.92
N ASN A 493 -14.14 -18.26 -22.95
CA ASN A 493 -13.03 -19.13 -23.30
C ASN A 493 -12.79 -19.04 -24.81
N ASN A 494 -11.56 -18.75 -25.23
CA ASN A 494 -11.22 -18.65 -26.64
C ASN A 494 -9.83 -19.23 -26.93
N GLN A 495 -9.75 -20.07 -27.96
CA GLN A 495 -8.60 -20.86 -28.34
C GLN A 495 -8.37 -20.64 -29.82
N GLN A 496 -7.18 -20.18 -30.17
CA GLN A 496 -6.79 -19.94 -31.54
C GLN A 496 -5.43 -20.56 -31.81
N SER A 497 -5.32 -21.23 -32.94
CA SER A 497 -4.07 -21.85 -33.40
C SER A 497 -3.90 -21.58 -34.89
N GLY A 498 -2.66 -21.32 -35.29
CA GLY A 498 -2.22 -21.18 -36.65
C GLY A 498 -0.96 -21.99 -36.88
N VAL A 499 -0.91 -22.73 -37.99
CA VAL A 499 0.23 -23.55 -38.38
C VAL A 499 0.56 -23.26 -39.84
N GLN A 500 1.84 -23.07 -40.12
CA GLN A 500 2.42 -23.13 -41.45
C GLN A 500 3.49 -24.20 -41.42
N SER A 501 3.40 -25.19 -42.31
CA SER A 501 4.35 -26.29 -42.39
C SER A 501 4.52 -26.68 -43.84
N LYS A 502 5.75 -27.01 -44.25
CA LYS A 502 6.03 -27.66 -45.53
C LYS A 502 5.71 -29.17 -45.48
N GLY A 503 5.53 -29.72 -44.27
CA GLY A 503 5.18 -31.12 -44.01
C GLY A 503 3.88 -31.28 -43.21
N ALA A 504 3.79 -32.34 -42.40
CA ALA A 504 2.63 -32.55 -41.53
C ALA A 504 2.44 -31.39 -40.55
N ALA A 505 1.20 -30.95 -40.40
CA ALA A 505 0.78 -29.90 -39.48
C ALA A 505 -0.32 -30.45 -38.56
N GLN A 506 -0.23 -30.15 -37.26
CA GLN A 506 -1.26 -30.50 -36.30
C GLN A 506 -1.61 -29.30 -35.44
N SER A 507 -2.89 -29.19 -35.11
CA SER A 507 -3.46 -28.10 -34.34
C SER A 507 -4.57 -28.66 -33.47
N SER A 508 -4.55 -28.35 -32.18
CA SER A 508 -5.53 -28.81 -31.21
C SER A 508 -5.92 -27.68 -30.29
N ALA A 509 -7.21 -27.59 -29.99
CA ALA A 509 -7.79 -26.63 -29.06
C ALA A 509 -8.78 -27.36 -28.17
N SER A 510 -8.70 -27.12 -26.87
CA SER A 510 -9.63 -27.69 -25.88
C SER A 510 -10.03 -26.68 -24.81
N ASN A 511 -11.28 -26.81 -24.38
CA ASN A 511 -11.96 -25.88 -23.50
C ASN A 511 -12.64 -26.67 -22.39
N SER A 512 -12.49 -26.24 -21.14
CA SER A 512 -13.23 -26.82 -20.02
C SER A 512 -13.69 -25.72 -19.08
N ALA A 513 -14.94 -25.82 -18.61
CA ALA A 513 -15.52 -24.92 -17.62
C ALA A 513 -16.25 -25.74 -16.58
N LEU A 514 -16.02 -25.45 -15.30
CA LEU A 514 -16.71 -26.10 -14.19
C LEU A 514 -17.53 -25.06 -13.41
N LEU A 515 -18.85 -25.19 -13.51
CA LEU A 515 -19.82 -24.38 -12.75
C LEU A 515 -20.44 -25.23 -11.65
N LYS A 516 -20.32 -24.78 -10.39
CA LYS A 516 -20.99 -25.46 -9.28
C LYS A 516 -22.45 -24.99 -9.23
N ARG A 517 -23.41 -25.92 -9.42
CA ARG A 517 -24.84 -25.62 -9.38
C ARG A 517 -25.24 -24.97 -8.05
N LYS A 518 -26.05 -23.90 -8.10
CA LYS A 518 -26.73 -23.34 -6.93
C LYS A 518 -27.53 -24.45 -6.23
N LYS A 519 -27.35 -24.62 -4.92
CA LYS A 519 -28.19 -25.51 -4.11
C LYS A 519 -29.61 -24.92 -4.14
N ARG A 520 -30.59 -25.69 -4.63
CA ARG A 520 -32.01 -25.28 -4.63
C ARG A 520 -32.45 -25.00 -3.19
N SER A 521 -33.31 -24.00 -2.98
CA SER A 521 -33.87 -23.77 -1.64
C SER A 521 -34.76 -24.94 -1.22
N GLU A 522 -34.93 -25.16 0.08
CA GLU A 522 -35.88 -26.18 0.57
C GLU A 522 -37.30 -25.91 0.06
N GLU A 523 -37.71 -24.65 -0.06
CA GLU A 523 -38.99 -24.26 -0.67
C GLU A 523 -39.09 -24.65 -2.16
N GLU A 524 -38.04 -24.46 -2.95
CA GLU A 524 -38.00 -24.92 -4.35
C GLU A 524 -38.05 -26.44 -4.43
N ILE A 525 -37.37 -27.15 -3.53
CA ILE A 525 -37.39 -28.61 -3.47
C ILE A 525 -38.81 -29.10 -3.12
N LEU A 526 -39.42 -28.55 -2.07
CA LEU A 526 -40.77 -28.87 -1.64
C LEU A 526 -41.83 -28.54 -2.70
N LYS A 527 -41.68 -27.42 -3.41
CA LYS A 527 -42.56 -27.06 -4.53
C LYS A 527 -42.46 -28.07 -5.68
N ILE A 528 -41.24 -28.47 -6.06
CA ILE A 528 -41.01 -29.47 -7.11
C ILE A 528 -41.55 -30.84 -6.71
N GLU A 529 -41.37 -31.23 -5.45
CA GLU A 529 -41.93 -32.48 -4.91
C GLU A 529 -43.46 -32.44 -4.86
N GLY A 530 -44.05 -31.31 -4.48
CA GLY A 530 -45.50 -31.08 -4.53
C GLY A 530 -46.05 -31.18 -5.95
N GLU A 531 -45.43 -30.52 -6.92
CA GLU A 531 -45.81 -30.59 -8.34
C GLU A 531 -45.61 -32.00 -8.95
N ARG A 532 -44.62 -32.77 -8.46
CA ARG A 532 -44.46 -34.18 -8.84
C ARG A 532 -45.58 -35.06 -8.27
N LYS A 533 -45.94 -34.86 -7.00
CA LYS A 533 -47.06 -35.57 -6.37
C LYS A 533 -48.39 -35.25 -7.05
N ALA A 534 -48.63 -33.98 -7.41
CA ALA A 534 -49.82 -33.56 -8.12
C ALA A 534 -49.95 -34.22 -9.50
N ARG A 535 -48.87 -34.21 -10.31
CA ARG A 535 -48.85 -34.91 -11.61
C ARG A 535 -49.05 -36.41 -11.49
N SER A 536 -48.43 -37.05 -10.51
CA SER A 536 -48.63 -38.49 -10.26
C SER A 536 -50.06 -38.80 -9.81
N ALA A 537 -50.71 -37.90 -9.07
CA ALA A 537 -52.12 -38.03 -8.71
C ALA A 537 -53.05 -37.85 -9.92
N GLU A 538 -52.76 -36.89 -10.80
CA GLU A 538 -53.51 -36.69 -12.06
C GLU A 538 -53.35 -37.87 -13.03
N GLU A 539 -52.14 -38.45 -13.16
CA GLU A 539 -51.91 -39.68 -13.93
C GLU A 539 -52.70 -40.85 -13.34
N ASN A 540 -52.68 -41.03 -12.02
CA ASN A 540 -53.43 -42.10 -11.36
C ASN A 540 -54.95 -41.93 -11.47
N ASN A 541 -55.46 -40.69 -11.41
CA ASN A 541 -56.88 -40.42 -11.64
C ASN A 541 -57.27 -40.63 -13.10
N SER A 542 -56.42 -40.21 -14.05
CA SER A 542 -56.65 -40.47 -15.48
C SER A 542 -56.65 -41.98 -15.79
N LEU A 543 -55.77 -42.75 -15.14
CA LEU A 543 -55.76 -44.21 -15.19
C LEU A 543 -57.02 -44.84 -14.57
N ARG A 544 -57.49 -44.31 -13.44
CA ARG A 544 -58.76 -44.74 -12.82
C ARG A 544 -59.97 -44.44 -13.70
N GLU A 545 -60.06 -43.25 -14.28
CA GLU A 545 -61.15 -42.89 -15.20
C GLU A 545 -61.11 -43.76 -16.47
N LEU A 546 -59.93 -44.10 -16.98
CA LEU A 546 -59.78 -45.07 -18.07
C LEU A 546 -60.23 -46.48 -17.67
N LEU A 547 -59.96 -46.92 -16.44
CA LEU A 547 -60.38 -48.22 -15.91
C LEU A 547 -61.91 -48.28 -15.67
N GLU A 548 -62.52 -47.19 -15.18
CA GLU A 548 -63.96 -47.11 -14.95
C GLU A 548 -64.77 -47.01 -16.25
N LYS A 549 -64.20 -46.36 -17.28
CA LYS A 549 -64.86 -46.21 -18.59
C LYS A 549 -64.77 -47.47 -19.46
N ASN A 550 -63.79 -48.33 -19.24
CA ASN A 550 -63.56 -49.59 -19.97
C ASN A 550 -63.97 -50.83 -19.16
N GLY A 551 -65.10 -50.74 -18.43
CA GLY A 551 -65.54 -51.74 -17.46
C GLY A 551 -65.22 -53.22 -17.79
N ASN A 552 -64.71 -53.93 -16.78
CA ASN A 552 -64.72 -55.39 -16.68
C ASN A 552 -64.05 -56.20 -17.81
N GLU A 553 -62.81 -55.87 -18.19
CA GLU A 553 -61.91 -56.91 -18.70
C GLU A 553 -60.58 -56.91 -17.93
N GLN A 554 -60.25 -58.09 -17.40
CA GLN A 554 -59.04 -58.39 -16.65
C GLN A 554 -57.79 -57.97 -17.42
N ILE A 555 -57.05 -57.00 -16.88
CA ILE A 555 -55.61 -56.91 -17.11
C ILE A 555 -54.94 -56.83 -15.74
N VAL A 556 -54.75 -58.02 -15.15
CA VAL A 556 -53.71 -58.24 -14.14
C VAL A 556 -52.39 -58.35 -14.91
N ALA A 557 -51.60 -57.29 -14.91
CA ALA A 557 -50.18 -57.39 -15.18
C ALA A 557 -49.42 -56.25 -14.49
N TYR A 558 -48.78 -56.63 -13.38
CA TYR A 558 -47.59 -56.01 -12.77
C TYR A 558 -47.69 -54.60 -12.17
N ILE A 559 -47.81 -54.58 -10.84
CA ILE A 559 -46.89 -53.79 -9.99
C ILE A 559 -45.96 -54.78 -9.29
#